data_AF-A0A7W9A0B1-F1
#
_entry.id   AF-A0A7W9A0B1-F1
#
_cell.length_a   1.000
_cell.length_b   1.000
_cell.length_c   1.000
_cell.angle_alpha   90.00
_cell.angle_beta   90.00
_cell.angle_gamma   90.00
#
_symmetry.space_group_name_H-M   'P 1'
#
loop_
_entity.id
_entity.type
_entity.pdbx_description
1 polymer ?
#
loop_
_entity_poly.entity_id
_entity_poly.type
_entity_poly.pdbx_seq_one_letter_code
_entity_poly.pdbx_strand_id
1 'polypeptide(L)'
;MFAATTGTSFAAPFVAHEVAKIATRYPDAGPNLLRAITALSAPPLEAGRVPNLEPSTQFAYGIPNADRVLESGQNRAILVFEGLMDIGTRVIHELPIPREFAQLVSGAERRVRIVLSFDPPVKRSRRNYVAGRMKFDFVRNMTLTEVKRTWEQQPTVAEREGNPELPYDEMPNENKRPRTIPGVNTLSSNTLIRRDISTNTWREDDEHYFLVVSHDKSPWTASQLQEHPQQSYALAIELVDEGRPELDLHGLAQARLTSRTRQRATR
;
A
#
# COMPACT_ATOMS: atom_id res chain seq x y z
N MET A 1 -14.60 -40.57 9.86
CA MET A 1 -15.42 -39.86 10.87
C MET A 1 -15.12 -38.38 10.72
N PHE A 2 -16.12 -37.55 10.43
CA PHE A 2 -15.98 -36.10 10.38
C PHE A 2 -16.49 -35.53 11.71
N ALA A 3 -15.79 -34.53 12.28
CA ALA A 3 -16.19 -33.85 13.50
C ALA A 3 -16.17 -32.34 13.25
N ALA A 4 -17.22 -31.65 13.70
CA ALA A 4 -17.29 -30.19 13.68
C ALA A 4 -16.70 -29.62 14.97
N THR A 5 -15.87 -28.60 14.85
CA THR A 5 -15.18 -27.94 15.97
C THR A 5 -14.98 -26.46 15.65
N THR A 6 -14.76 -25.64 16.67
CA THR A 6 -14.66 -24.18 16.56
C THR A 6 -13.41 -23.66 17.25
N GLY A 7 -12.75 -22.67 16.65
CA GLY A 7 -11.53 -22.06 17.19
C GLY A 7 -10.68 -21.39 16.11
N THR A 8 -9.89 -20.38 16.49
CA THR A 8 -8.99 -19.66 15.56
C THR A 8 -7.89 -20.56 15.00
N SER A 9 -7.52 -21.63 15.72
CA SER A 9 -6.60 -22.67 15.24
C SER A 9 -7.07 -23.34 13.94
N PHE A 10 -8.39 -23.37 13.69
CA PHE A 10 -8.96 -23.94 12.45
C PHE A 10 -9.00 -22.91 11.29
N ALA A 11 -8.86 -21.62 11.59
CA ALA A 11 -8.70 -20.58 10.55
C ALA A 11 -7.27 -20.55 9.98
N ALA A 12 -6.26 -20.92 10.80
CA ALA A 12 -4.86 -20.97 10.37
C ALA A 12 -4.62 -21.86 9.13
N PRO A 13 -5.07 -23.14 9.06
CA PRO A 13 -4.89 -23.96 7.86
C PRO A 13 -5.64 -23.42 6.64
N PHE A 14 -6.79 -22.77 6.82
CA PHE A 14 -7.50 -22.10 5.73
C PHE A 14 -6.66 -20.96 5.13
N VAL A 15 -6.14 -20.06 5.97
CA VAL A 15 -5.28 -18.96 5.49
C VAL A 15 -4.00 -19.52 4.85
N ALA A 16 -3.39 -20.57 5.42
CA ALA A 16 -2.23 -21.22 4.83
C ALA A 16 -2.52 -21.80 3.43
N HIS A 17 -3.71 -22.38 3.23
CA HIS A 17 -4.15 -22.86 1.92
C HIS A 17 -4.28 -21.72 0.90
N GLU A 18 -4.92 -20.60 1.28
CA GLU A 18 -5.05 -19.43 0.41
C GLU A 18 -3.69 -18.82 0.04
N VAL A 19 -2.77 -18.72 1.01
CA VAL A 19 -1.39 -18.27 0.77
C VAL A 19 -0.67 -19.22 -0.19
N ALA A 20 -0.85 -20.54 -0.06
CA ALA A 20 -0.24 -21.51 -0.95
C ALA A 20 -0.74 -21.40 -2.40
N LYS A 21 -2.05 -21.15 -2.60
CA LYS A 21 -2.62 -20.84 -3.93
C LYS A 21 -1.93 -19.61 -4.53
N ILE A 22 -1.81 -18.53 -3.74
CA ILE A 22 -1.12 -17.30 -4.16
C ILE A 22 0.35 -17.59 -4.51
N ALA A 23 1.09 -18.29 -3.65
CA ALA A 23 2.50 -18.62 -3.87
C ALA A 23 2.72 -19.46 -5.13
N THR A 24 1.76 -20.32 -5.50
CA THR A 24 1.82 -21.09 -6.76
C THR A 24 1.81 -20.17 -7.98
N ARG A 25 1.08 -19.05 -7.91
CA ARG A 25 0.99 -18.06 -8.99
C ARG A 25 2.12 -17.02 -8.97
N TYR A 26 2.71 -16.77 -7.80
CA TYR A 26 3.81 -15.85 -7.57
C TYR A 26 4.99 -16.60 -6.95
N PRO A 27 5.67 -17.49 -7.69
CA PRO A 27 6.69 -18.39 -7.14
C PRO A 27 7.91 -17.66 -6.58
N ASP A 28 8.21 -16.48 -7.13
CA ASP A 28 9.35 -15.64 -6.70
C ASP A 28 8.98 -14.63 -5.60
N ALA A 29 7.74 -14.64 -5.11
CA ALA A 29 7.30 -13.68 -4.09
C ALA A 29 7.92 -13.98 -2.72
N GLY A 30 8.58 -12.98 -2.14
CA GLY A 30 9.04 -13.04 -0.76
C GLY A 30 7.88 -13.01 0.26
N PRO A 31 8.19 -13.21 1.55
CA PRO A 31 7.20 -13.26 2.61
C PRO A 31 6.34 -12.00 2.72
N ASN A 32 6.93 -10.82 2.50
CA ASN A 32 6.19 -9.56 2.55
C ASN A 32 5.22 -9.42 1.38
N LEU A 33 5.63 -9.81 0.17
CA LEU A 33 4.73 -9.77 -0.98
C LEU A 33 3.57 -10.76 -0.83
N LEU A 34 3.84 -11.99 -0.37
CA LEU A 34 2.77 -12.96 -0.08
C LEU A 34 1.78 -12.44 0.97
N ARG A 35 2.27 -11.82 2.05
CA ARG A 35 1.42 -11.17 3.07
C ARG A 35 0.58 -10.03 2.47
N ALA A 36 1.18 -9.20 1.62
CA ALA A 36 0.51 -8.08 0.99
C ALA A 36 -0.62 -8.55 0.04
N ILE A 37 -0.34 -9.53 -0.83
CA ILE A 37 -1.34 -10.08 -1.76
C ILE A 37 -2.46 -10.80 -0.99
N THR A 38 -2.12 -11.53 0.08
CA THR A 38 -3.12 -12.22 0.90
C THR A 38 -4.12 -11.23 1.52
N ALA A 39 -3.63 -10.10 2.05
CA ALA A 39 -4.50 -9.05 2.59
C ALA A 39 -5.27 -8.28 1.49
N LEU A 40 -4.68 -8.16 0.29
CA LEU A 40 -5.34 -7.57 -0.87
C LEU A 40 -6.55 -8.41 -1.31
N SER A 41 -6.37 -9.74 -1.30
CA SER A 41 -7.35 -10.74 -1.77
C SER A 41 -8.67 -10.74 -1.00
N ALA A 42 -8.63 -10.32 0.26
CA ALA A 42 -9.80 -10.32 1.11
C ALA A 42 -10.74 -9.17 0.74
N PRO A 43 -12.05 -9.41 0.52
CA PRO A 43 -13.00 -8.34 0.19
C PRO A 43 -13.09 -7.31 1.33
N PRO A 44 -13.52 -6.06 1.04
CA PRO A 44 -13.82 -5.11 2.10
C PRO A 44 -14.87 -5.73 3.03
N LEU A 45 -14.64 -5.67 4.33
CA LEU A 45 -15.66 -6.07 5.29
C LEU A 45 -16.71 -4.98 5.37
N GLU A 46 -17.97 -5.37 5.43
CA GLU A 46 -19.04 -4.45 5.80
C GLU A 46 -18.75 -3.88 7.19
N ALA A 47 -18.74 -2.55 7.29
CA ALA A 47 -18.55 -1.86 8.55
C ALA A 47 -19.65 -2.28 9.55
N GLY A 48 -19.26 -2.59 10.80
CA GLY A 48 -20.22 -2.88 11.87
C GLY A 48 -20.57 -4.36 12.07
N ARG A 49 -19.90 -5.30 11.38
CA ARG A 49 -20.15 -6.75 11.55
C ARG A 49 -19.86 -7.25 12.98
N VAL A 50 -19.03 -6.54 13.74
CA VAL A 50 -18.90 -6.71 15.19
C VAL A 50 -18.96 -5.32 15.85
N PRO A 51 -19.95 -5.03 16.70
CA PRO A 51 -20.04 -3.75 17.40
C PRO A 51 -18.84 -3.52 18.34
N ASN A 52 -18.42 -2.26 18.53
CA ASN A 52 -17.49 -1.82 19.58
C ASN A 52 -16.04 -2.35 19.55
N LEU A 53 -15.46 -2.76 18.40
CA LEU A 53 -13.99 -2.80 18.31
C LEU A 53 -13.46 -1.79 17.32
N GLU A 54 -12.31 -1.21 17.69
CA GLU A 54 -11.54 -0.32 16.85
C GLU A 54 -11.19 -0.96 15.50
N PRO A 55 -11.26 -0.20 14.38
CA PRO A 55 -10.92 -0.68 13.04
C PRO A 55 -9.52 -1.30 12.92
N SER A 56 -8.59 -0.94 13.82
CA SER A 56 -7.25 -1.52 13.92
C SER A 56 -7.21 -2.93 14.51
N THR A 57 -8.32 -3.40 15.10
CA THR A 57 -8.35 -4.55 16.03
C THR A 57 -9.28 -5.67 15.55
N GLN A 58 -10.24 -5.41 14.67
CA GLN A 58 -11.08 -6.43 14.01
C GLN A 58 -10.51 -6.81 12.66
N PHE A 59 -10.45 -8.11 12.33
CA PHE A 59 -10.41 -8.66 10.97
C PHE A 59 -9.88 -7.70 9.89
N ALA A 60 -8.69 -7.10 10.09
CA ALA A 60 -8.39 -5.78 9.50
C ALA A 60 -8.53 -5.76 7.98
N TYR A 61 -8.38 -6.95 7.37
CA TYR A 61 -8.43 -7.16 5.94
C TYR A 61 -9.59 -8.06 5.47
N GLY A 62 -10.29 -8.79 6.35
CA GLY A 62 -11.36 -9.74 5.96
C GLY A 62 -10.87 -11.17 5.77
N ILE A 63 -11.67 -11.99 5.08
CA ILE A 63 -11.37 -13.40 4.77
C ILE A 63 -10.61 -13.45 3.44
N PRO A 64 -9.37 -13.95 3.39
CA PRO A 64 -8.63 -14.09 2.14
C PRO A 64 -9.37 -14.92 1.10
N ASN A 65 -9.25 -14.52 -0.16
CA ASN A 65 -9.78 -15.23 -1.31
C ASN A 65 -8.81 -15.06 -2.48
N ALA A 66 -7.90 -16.03 -2.60
CA ALA A 66 -6.84 -16.10 -3.59
C ALA A 66 -7.39 -15.91 -5.01
N ASP A 67 -8.55 -16.47 -5.34
CA ASP A 67 -9.09 -16.45 -6.71
C ASP A 67 -9.34 -15.02 -7.22
N ARG A 68 -9.49 -14.03 -6.32
CA ARG A 68 -9.60 -12.60 -6.68
C ARG A 68 -8.28 -11.97 -7.14
N VAL A 69 -7.15 -12.59 -6.83
CA VAL A 69 -5.80 -12.05 -7.04
C VAL A 69 -4.87 -12.95 -7.87
N LEU A 70 -5.33 -14.17 -8.21
CA LEU A 70 -4.59 -15.07 -9.09
C LEU A 70 -4.60 -14.60 -10.55
N GLU A 71 -5.70 -14.00 -10.98
CA GLU A 71 -5.90 -13.51 -12.34
C GLU A 71 -6.36 -12.05 -12.33
N SER A 72 -5.80 -11.26 -13.24
CA SER A 72 -6.36 -9.95 -13.57
C SER A 72 -7.52 -10.18 -14.54
N GLY A 73 -8.75 -9.98 -14.08
CA GLY A 73 -9.91 -9.90 -14.98
C GLY A 73 -9.81 -8.67 -15.89
N GLN A 74 -10.70 -8.53 -16.88
CA GLN A 74 -10.67 -7.37 -17.78
C GLN A 74 -10.67 -6.04 -17.00
N ASN A 75 -11.64 -5.87 -16.09
CA ASN A 75 -11.80 -4.68 -15.26
C ASN A 75 -11.01 -4.67 -13.95
N ARG A 76 -9.97 -5.50 -13.81
CA ARG A 76 -9.15 -5.57 -12.60
C ARG A 76 -7.67 -5.63 -12.97
N ALA A 77 -6.86 -4.75 -12.40
CA ALA A 77 -5.41 -4.80 -12.53
C ALA A 77 -4.78 -4.92 -11.15
N ILE A 78 -3.81 -5.83 -11.02
CA ILE A 78 -3.02 -6.00 -9.79
C ILE A 78 -1.58 -5.60 -10.08
N LEU A 79 -1.07 -4.67 -9.30
CA LEU A 79 0.32 -4.22 -9.36
C LEU A 79 1.04 -4.65 -8.11
N VAL A 80 2.21 -5.24 -8.29
CA VAL A 80 3.04 -5.74 -7.20
C VAL A 80 4.45 -5.14 -7.27
N PHE A 81 5.04 -4.92 -6.11
CA PHE A 81 6.43 -4.51 -5.96
C PHE A 81 7.02 -5.16 -4.72
N GLU A 82 8.26 -5.62 -4.79
CA GLU A 82 9.05 -6.05 -3.64
C GLU A 82 10.45 -5.44 -3.75
N GLY A 83 11.00 -4.98 -2.62
CA GLY A 83 12.31 -4.35 -2.62
C GLY A 83 12.82 -3.98 -1.23
N LEU A 84 13.95 -3.28 -1.23
CA LEU A 84 14.62 -2.78 -0.04
C LEU A 84 14.54 -1.25 0.02
N MET A 85 14.49 -0.71 1.22
CA MET A 85 14.53 0.73 1.48
C MET A 85 15.46 1.00 2.66
N ASP A 86 16.26 2.06 2.57
CA ASP A 86 17.13 2.50 3.68
C ASP A 86 16.31 3.20 4.77
N ILE A 87 16.69 3.02 6.04
CA ILE A 87 16.02 3.69 7.16
C ILE A 87 16.10 5.22 7.03
N GLY A 88 14.98 5.90 7.28
CA GLY A 88 14.92 7.36 7.24
C GLY A 88 14.79 7.93 5.84
N THR A 89 14.63 7.08 4.83
CA THR A 89 14.41 7.49 3.44
C THR A 89 12.95 7.37 3.03
N ARG A 90 12.67 7.86 1.83
CA ARG A 90 11.36 7.85 1.20
C ARG A 90 11.55 7.38 -0.24
N VAL A 91 10.69 6.48 -0.71
CA VAL A 91 10.71 5.98 -2.09
C VAL A 91 9.38 6.32 -2.72
N ILE A 92 9.46 6.89 -3.92
CA ILE A 92 8.31 7.34 -4.69
C ILE A 92 8.06 6.31 -5.79
N HIS A 93 6.91 5.65 -5.74
CA HIS A 93 6.43 4.71 -6.75
C HIS A 93 5.42 5.42 -7.66
N GLU A 94 5.69 5.47 -8.95
CA GLU A 94 4.73 5.98 -9.93
C GLU A 94 3.74 4.88 -10.32
N LEU A 95 2.44 5.14 -10.18
CA LEU A 95 1.40 4.19 -10.53
C LEU A 95 0.94 4.40 -11.98
N PRO A 96 0.84 3.34 -12.80
CA PRO A 96 0.33 3.41 -14.17
C PRO A 96 -1.19 3.35 -14.21
N ILE A 97 -1.89 4.14 -13.37
CA ILE A 97 -3.36 4.19 -13.37
C ILE A 97 -3.82 4.75 -14.72
N PRO A 98 -4.64 4.02 -15.51
CA PRO A 98 -5.14 4.49 -16.81
C PRO A 98 -6.03 5.73 -16.71
N ARG A 99 -6.07 6.57 -17.76
CA ARG A 99 -6.94 7.77 -17.77
C ARG A 99 -8.41 7.34 -17.79
N GLU A 100 -8.67 6.26 -18.50
CA GLU A 100 -9.94 5.59 -18.62
C GLU A 100 -10.48 5.15 -17.25
N PHE A 101 -9.61 4.73 -16.34
CA PHE A 101 -9.98 4.44 -14.94
C PHE A 101 -10.40 5.71 -14.19
N ALA A 102 -9.68 6.82 -14.41
CA ALA A 102 -9.92 8.09 -13.74
C ALA A 102 -11.16 8.84 -14.25
N GLN A 103 -11.63 8.55 -15.47
CA GLN A 103 -12.81 9.14 -16.09
C GLN A 103 -14.08 8.99 -15.24
N LEU A 104 -14.79 10.10 -15.04
CA LEU A 104 -16.04 10.13 -14.27
C LEU A 104 -17.20 9.59 -15.12
N VAL A 105 -17.47 8.30 -15.01
CA VAL A 105 -18.69 7.68 -15.55
C VAL A 105 -19.73 7.57 -14.43
N SER A 106 -20.95 8.04 -14.70
CA SER A 106 -22.06 7.97 -13.74
C SER A 106 -22.33 6.51 -13.34
N GLY A 107 -22.42 6.24 -12.03
CA GLY A 107 -22.64 4.89 -11.50
C GLY A 107 -21.43 3.96 -11.48
N ALA A 108 -20.23 4.41 -11.89
CA ALA A 108 -19.04 3.56 -11.86
C ALA A 108 -18.49 3.38 -10.44
N GLU A 109 -18.61 2.16 -9.90
CA GLU A 109 -18.02 1.76 -8.63
C GLU A 109 -16.53 1.39 -8.82
N ARG A 110 -15.67 2.38 -8.59
CA ARG A 110 -14.21 2.23 -8.71
C ARG A 110 -13.56 2.11 -7.36
N ARG A 111 -12.61 1.18 -7.23
CA ARG A 111 -11.84 1.00 -6.00
C ARG A 111 -10.37 0.90 -6.33
N VAL A 112 -9.57 1.66 -5.59
CA VAL A 112 -8.12 1.45 -5.51
C VAL A 112 -7.79 1.06 -4.09
N ARG A 113 -7.17 -0.09 -3.97
CA ARG A 113 -6.74 -0.64 -2.69
C ARG A 113 -5.25 -0.84 -2.72
N ILE A 114 -4.57 -0.38 -1.68
CA ILE A 114 -3.13 -0.43 -1.56
C ILE A 114 -2.79 -1.14 -0.26
N VAL A 115 -1.93 -2.15 -0.36
CA VAL A 115 -1.38 -2.88 0.77
C VAL A 115 0.13 -2.67 0.82
N LEU A 116 0.64 -2.30 1.98
CA LEU A 116 2.05 -2.25 2.33
C LEU A 116 2.33 -3.34 3.37
N SER A 117 3.33 -4.18 3.14
CA SER A 117 3.84 -5.14 4.12
C SER A 117 5.34 -4.97 4.30
N PHE A 118 5.80 -5.09 5.53
CA PHE A 118 7.22 -5.08 5.89
C PHE A 118 7.46 -5.93 7.15
N ASP A 119 8.71 -6.18 7.49
CA ASP A 119 9.14 -7.06 8.57
C ASP A 119 10.32 -6.43 9.35
N PRO A 120 10.04 -5.47 10.25
CA PRO A 120 11.09 -4.78 10.99
C PRO A 120 11.87 -5.75 11.89
N PRO A 121 13.21 -5.65 11.95
CA PRO A 121 13.99 -6.48 12.85
C PRO A 121 13.56 -6.29 14.32
N VAL A 122 13.42 -7.40 15.04
CA VAL A 122 12.94 -7.43 16.43
C VAL A 122 14.05 -7.90 17.36
N LYS A 123 14.35 -7.12 18.41
CA LYS A 123 15.22 -7.58 19.52
C LYS A 123 14.36 -8.09 20.67
N ARG A 124 14.62 -9.33 21.11
CA ARG A 124 13.90 -10.02 22.21
C ARG A 124 13.85 -9.23 23.53
N SER A 125 14.78 -8.32 23.77
CA SER A 125 14.91 -7.57 25.04
C SER A 125 14.01 -6.34 25.16
N ARG A 126 13.27 -5.92 24.12
CA ARG A 126 12.30 -4.81 24.20
C ARG A 126 11.04 -5.13 23.39
N ARG A 127 9.90 -5.21 24.08
CA ARG A 127 8.56 -5.56 23.54
C ARG A 127 8.03 -4.61 22.46
N ASN A 128 8.56 -3.39 22.36
CA ASN A 128 8.11 -2.42 21.37
C ASN A 128 8.92 -2.60 20.08
N TYR A 129 8.27 -2.96 18.97
CA TYR A 129 8.88 -3.12 17.64
C TYR A 129 9.89 -2.01 17.38
N VAL A 130 11.16 -2.40 17.32
CA VAL A 130 12.23 -1.44 17.51
C VAL A 130 12.59 -0.81 16.17
N ALA A 131 12.57 -1.44 14.99
CA ALA A 131 13.25 -0.92 13.77
C ALA A 131 12.55 0.15 12.89
N GLY A 132 11.65 0.97 13.46
CA GLY A 132 11.03 2.09 12.76
C GLY A 132 9.72 1.71 12.07
N ARG A 133 8.96 2.71 11.65
CA ARG A 133 7.61 2.54 11.10
C ARG A 133 7.63 2.88 9.63
N MET A 134 6.96 2.06 8.82
CA MET A 134 6.69 2.42 7.43
C MET A 134 5.25 2.88 7.26
N LYS A 135 5.05 3.86 6.39
CA LYS A 135 3.74 4.36 5.98
C LYS A 135 3.78 4.72 4.50
N PHE A 136 2.61 4.84 3.89
CA PHE A 136 2.51 5.37 2.54
C PHE A 136 1.48 6.50 2.46
N ASP A 137 1.76 7.43 1.55
CA ASP A 137 0.85 8.48 1.10
C ASP A 137 0.52 8.26 -0.38
N PHE A 138 -0.76 8.35 -0.73
CA PHE A 138 -1.20 8.39 -2.12
C PHE A 138 -1.31 9.85 -2.55
N VAL A 139 -0.65 10.18 -3.66
CA VAL A 139 -0.56 11.53 -4.21
C VAL A 139 -0.99 11.49 -5.66
N ARG A 140 -1.74 12.50 -6.10
CA ARG A 140 -2.20 12.66 -7.49
C ARG A 140 -1.99 14.07 -8.00
N ASN A 141 -1.92 14.20 -9.32
CA ASN A 141 -1.84 15.48 -10.03
C ASN A 141 -0.74 16.41 -9.48
N MET A 142 0.43 15.81 -9.29
CA MET A 142 1.69 16.48 -8.99
C MET A 142 2.73 15.91 -9.96
N THR A 143 3.75 16.69 -10.30
CA THR A 143 4.91 16.20 -11.02
C THR A 143 5.86 15.44 -10.07
N LEU A 144 6.71 14.57 -10.60
CA LEU A 144 7.72 13.87 -9.78
C LEU A 144 8.62 14.87 -9.01
N THR A 145 8.97 16.00 -9.62
CA THR A 145 9.78 17.05 -9.00
C THR A 145 9.07 17.68 -7.80
N GLU A 146 7.77 17.98 -7.93
CA GLU A 146 6.98 18.50 -6.81
C GLU A 146 6.88 17.49 -5.67
N VAL A 147 6.60 16.21 -5.97
CA VAL A 147 6.52 15.16 -4.94
C VAL A 147 7.87 14.99 -4.23
N LYS A 148 8.98 14.97 -4.98
CA LYS A 148 10.33 14.92 -4.40
C LYS A 148 10.61 16.12 -3.50
N ARG A 149 10.32 17.34 -3.95
CA ARG A 149 10.53 18.53 -3.12
C ARG A 149 9.74 18.45 -1.81
N THR A 150 8.45 18.12 -1.91
CA THR A 150 7.55 18.06 -0.75
C THR A 150 7.87 16.92 0.22
N TRP A 151 8.41 15.78 -0.23
CA TRP A 151 8.75 14.67 0.67
C TRP A 151 10.26 14.52 0.96
N GLU A 152 11.22 14.92 0.14
CA GLU A 152 12.64 14.74 0.48
C GLU A 152 13.17 15.85 1.41
N GLN A 153 12.60 17.06 1.35
CA GLN A 153 13.14 18.27 2.02
C GLN A 153 12.37 18.69 3.27
N GLN A 154 11.83 17.75 4.05
CA GLN A 154 11.02 18.10 5.22
C GLN A 154 11.85 18.06 6.50
N PRO A 155 12.17 19.21 7.12
CA PRO A 155 12.78 19.24 8.44
C PRO A 155 11.83 18.59 9.45
N THR A 156 12.41 17.87 10.41
CA THR A 156 11.65 17.32 11.55
C THR A 156 11.06 18.44 12.40
N VAL A 157 10.03 18.13 13.18
CA VAL A 157 9.40 19.10 14.09
C VAL A 157 10.44 19.71 15.04
N ALA A 158 11.34 18.88 15.58
CA ALA A 158 12.41 19.33 16.46
C ALA A 158 13.43 20.26 15.77
N GLU A 159 13.77 20.00 14.50
CA GLU A 159 14.64 20.88 13.71
C GLU A 159 13.98 22.23 13.44
N ARG A 160 12.65 22.24 13.20
CA ARG A 160 11.89 23.49 13.02
C ARG A 160 11.71 24.29 14.30
N GLU A 161 11.55 23.62 15.44
CA GLU A 161 11.51 24.28 16.75
C GLU A 161 12.87 24.95 17.07
N GLY A 162 13.98 24.31 16.68
CA GLY A 162 15.32 24.87 16.82
C GLY A 162 15.69 25.92 15.77
N ASN A 163 15.09 25.87 14.58
CA ASN A 163 15.27 26.85 13.52
C ASN A 163 13.99 27.01 12.66
N PRO A 164 13.14 28.00 13.00
CA PRO A 164 11.88 28.24 12.27
C PRO A 164 12.05 28.67 10.81
N GLU A 165 13.24 29.11 10.40
CA GLU A 165 13.53 29.57 9.03
C GLU A 165 13.84 28.42 8.06
N LEU A 166 13.90 27.17 8.54
CA LEU A 166 14.13 26.02 7.68
C LEU A 166 13.01 25.91 6.64
N PRO A 167 13.36 25.71 5.35
CA PRO A 167 12.37 25.57 4.29
C PRO A 167 11.47 24.36 4.60
N TYR A 168 10.17 24.62 4.65
CA TYR A 168 9.14 23.63 4.89
C TYR A 168 8.05 23.83 3.84
N ASP A 169 7.92 22.85 2.94
CA ASP A 169 6.79 22.82 2.00
C ASP A 169 5.55 22.33 2.75
N GLU A 170 4.43 23.04 2.61
CA GLU A 170 3.16 22.55 3.16
C GLU A 170 2.75 21.22 2.50
N MET A 171 2.25 20.30 3.33
CA MET A 171 1.73 19.04 2.83
C MET A 171 0.53 19.30 1.90
N PRO A 172 0.40 18.56 0.78
CA PRO A 172 -0.69 18.80 -0.15
C PRO A 172 -2.03 18.52 0.53
N ASN A 173 -3.02 19.35 0.19
CA ASN A 173 -4.40 19.19 0.67
C ASN A 173 -5.08 17.93 0.10
N GLU A 174 -6.32 17.68 0.51
CA GLU A 174 -7.09 16.48 0.10
C GLU A 174 -7.30 16.38 -1.43
N ASN A 175 -7.18 17.49 -2.16
CA ASN A 175 -7.23 17.47 -3.61
C ASN A 175 -6.04 16.70 -4.20
N LYS A 176 -4.82 16.99 -3.77
CA LYS A 176 -3.60 16.33 -4.29
C LYS A 176 -3.18 15.11 -3.46
N ARG A 177 -3.67 14.99 -2.22
CA ARG A 177 -3.45 13.85 -1.31
C ARG A 177 -4.79 13.31 -0.81
N PRO A 178 -5.48 12.48 -1.61
CA PRO A 178 -6.76 11.88 -1.27
C PRO A 178 -6.78 11.20 0.10
N ARG A 179 -7.91 11.31 0.80
CA ARG A 179 -8.14 10.56 2.04
C ARG A 179 -8.17 9.06 1.75
N THR A 180 -7.46 8.32 2.59
CA THR A 180 -7.48 6.86 2.60
C THR A 180 -8.35 6.34 3.74
N ILE A 181 -8.92 5.14 3.56
CA ILE A 181 -9.72 4.47 4.57
C ILE A 181 -9.10 3.09 4.86
N PRO A 182 -8.64 2.81 6.09
CA PRO A 182 -8.55 3.75 7.22
C PRO A 182 -7.48 4.84 6.98
N GLY A 183 -7.48 5.87 7.83
CA GLY A 183 -6.57 7.01 7.72
C GLY A 183 -5.10 6.65 7.90
N VAL A 184 -4.21 7.59 7.55
CA VAL A 184 -2.75 7.36 7.52
C VAL A 184 -2.15 6.97 8.88
N ASN A 185 -2.77 7.40 9.99
CA ASN A 185 -2.26 7.12 11.33
C ASN A 185 -2.92 5.90 12.01
N THR A 186 -4.07 5.43 11.51
CA THR A 186 -4.87 4.37 12.16
C THR A 186 -4.13 3.04 12.25
N LEU A 187 -3.34 2.70 11.24
CA LEU A 187 -2.56 1.45 11.17
C LEU A 187 -1.06 1.68 11.35
N SER A 188 -0.66 2.81 11.94
CA SER A 188 0.75 3.23 12.02
C SER A 188 1.64 2.33 12.88
N SER A 189 1.06 1.52 13.78
CA SER A 189 1.77 0.52 14.57
C SER A 189 1.87 -0.85 13.90
N ASN A 190 1.26 -1.05 12.74
CA ASN A 190 1.17 -2.35 12.08
C ASN A 190 2.26 -2.52 11.01
N THR A 191 2.66 -3.76 10.77
CA THR A 191 3.65 -4.12 9.73
C THR A 191 3.00 -4.63 8.44
N LEU A 192 1.67 -4.71 8.44
CA LEU A 192 0.81 -4.97 7.30
C LEU A 192 -0.25 -3.88 7.35
N ILE A 193 -0.37 -3.09 6.29
CA ILE A 193 -1.21 -1.89 6.22
C ILE A 193 -1.99 -1.95 4.92
N ARG A 194 -3.32 -2.12 4.98
CA ARG A 194 -4.21 -1.96 3.83
C ARG A 194 -4.99 -0.66 3.95
N ARG A 195 -5.11 0.07 2.85
CA ARG A 195 -6.02 1.22 2.75
C ARG A 195 -6.67 1.29 1.38
N ASP A 196 -7.91 1.75 1.38
CA ASP A 196 -8.68 1.99 0.17
C ASP A 196 -8.71 3.52 -0.09
N ILE A 197 -8.58 3.93 -1.35
CA ILE A 197 -8.73 5.33 -1.77
C ILE A 197 -10.22 5.61 -1.95
N SER A 198 -10.70 6.73 -1.38
CA SER A 198 -12.12 7.12 -1.46
C SER A 198 -12.61 7.23 -2.91
N THR A 199 -13.77 6.64 -3.19
CA THR A 199 -14.35 6.44 -4.53
C THR A 199 -14.66 7.74 -5.27
N ASN A 200 -14.97 8.83 -4.55
CA ASN A 200 -15.33 10.12 -5.14
C ASN A 200 -14.12 11.02 -5.47
N THR A 201 -12.90 10.47 -5.48
CA THR A 201 -11.68 11.30 -5.57
C THR A 201 -11.03 11.33 -6.96
N TRP A 202 -11.48 10.50 -7.90
CA TRP A 202 -10.87 10.36 -9.22
C TRP A 202 -11.27 11.52 -10.14
N ARG A 203 -10.31 12.06 -10.88
CA ARG A 203 -10.53 13.10 -11.89
C ARG A 203 -9.83 12.71 -13.18
N GLU A 204 -10.51 12.96 -14.29
CA GLU A 204 -9.99 12.63 -15.62
C GLU A 204 -8.70 13.39 -15.97
N ASP A 205 -8.57 14.62 -15.47
CA ASP A 205 -7.43 15.51 -15.75
C ASP A 205 -6.20 15.21 -14.88
N ASP A 206 -6.26 14.21 -14.00
CA ASP A 206 -5.08 13.81 -13.22
C ASP A 206 -4.09 13.05 -14.13
N GLU A 207 -2.94 13.65 -14.37
CA GLU A 207 -1.93 13.05 -15.25
C GLU A 207 -1.03 12.03 -14.54
N HIS A 208 -0.75 12.24 -13.26
CA HIS A 208 0.23 11.47 -12.50
C HIS A 208 -0.32 11.00 -11.15
N TYR A 209 0.08 9.78 -10.77
CA TYR A 209 -0.27 9.15 -9.50
C TYR A 209 0.98 8.55 -8.87
N PHE A 210 1.19 8.81 -7.59
CA PHE A 210 2.34 8.35 -6.84
C PHE A 210 1.94 7.73 -5.51
N LEU A 211 2.69 6.71 -5.11
CA LEU A 211 2.78 6.27 -3.72
C LEU A 211 4.12 6.69 -3.15
N VAL A 212 4.07 7.51 -2.11
CA VAL A 212 5.27 7.88 -1.35
C VAL A 212 5.34 6.98 -0.14
N VAL A 213 6.23 5.98 -0.18
CA VAL A 213 6.51 5.11 0.96
C VAL A 213 7.59 5.78 1.79
N SER A 214 7.34 5.95 3.08
CA SER A 214 8.27 6.57 4.03
C SER A 214 8.66 5.55 5.09
N HIS A 215 9.95 5.47 5.41
CA HIS A 215 10.45 4.68 6.53
C HIS A 215 10.97 5.63 7.61
N ASP A 216 10.14 5.88 8.62
CA ASP A 216 10.46 6.79 9.69
C ASP A 216 11.58 6.21 10.57
N LYS A 217 12.56 7.07 10.91
CA LYS A 217 13.66 6.70 11.81
C LYS A 217 13.10 6.25 13.15
N SER A 218 13.58 5.10 13.63
CA SER A 218 13.35 4.67 15.00
C SER A 218 14.20 5.47 15.99
N PRO A 219 13.83 5.55 17.29
CA PRO A 219 14.75 5.94 18.37
C PRO A 219 15.90 4.92 18.59
N TRP A 220 16.54 4.44 17.52
CA TRP A 220 17.70 3.57 17.56
C TRP A 220 18.97 4.40 17.77
N THR A 221 19.94 3.83 18.48
CA THR A 221 21.29 4.40 18.52
C THR A 221 21.94 4.27 17.15
N ALA A 222 22.90 5.13 16.83
CA ALA A 222 23.60 5.11 15.55
C ALA A 222 24.22 3.73 15.22
N SER A 223 24.73 3.01 16.23
CA SER A 223 25.25 1.65 16.09
C SER A 223 24.16 0.63 15.72
N GLN A 224 22.94 0.79 16.21
CA GLN A 224 21.83 -0.11 15.87
C GLN A 224 21.35 0.11 14.44
N LEU A 225 21.32 1.36 13.96
CA LEU A 225 20.99 1.67 12.57
C LEU A 225 22.00 1.06 11.59
N GLN A 226 23.27 0.90 12.01
CA GLN A 226 24.29 0.23 11.21
C GLN A 226 24.10 -1.29 11.11
N GLU A 227 23.50 -1.94 12.13
CA GLU A 227 23.25 -3.39 12.10
C GLU A 227 22.14 -3.78 11.11
N HIS A 228 21.16 -2.90 10.91
CA HIS A 228 20.05 -3.11 9.98
C HIS A 228 19.77 -1.82 9.20
N PRO A 229 20.63 -1.45 8.23
CA PRO A 229 20.47 -0.19 7.51
C PRO A 229 19.26 -0.19 6.56
N GLN A 230 18.77 -1.38 6.20
CA GLN A 230 17.75 -1.59 5.20
C GLN A 230 16.58 -2.40 5.74
N GLN A 231 15.39 -2.09 5.21
CA GLN A 231 14.14 -2.79 5.47
C GLN A 231 13.57 -3.35 4.17
N SER A 232 13.21 -4.63 4.19
CA SER A 232 12.45 -5.24 3.11
C SER A 232 10.98 -4.85 3.22
N TYR A 233 10.36 -4.54 2.09
CA TYR A 233 8.93 -4.23 2.02
C TYR A 233 8.35 -4.65 0.68
N ALA A 234 7.03 -4.79 0.67
CA ALA A 234 6.27 -5.09 -0.53
C ALA A 234 5.01 -4.22 -0.61
N LEU A 235 4.62 -3.94 -1.85
CA LEU A 235 3.36 -3.30 -2.20
C LEU A 235 2.51 -4.26 -3.04
N ALA A 236 1.22 -4.33 -2.72
CA ALA A 236 0.23 -4.97 -3.57
C ALA A 236 -0.94 -4.00 -3.76
N ILE A 237 -1.27 -3.69 -5.00
CA ILE A 237 -2.21 -2.64 -5.37
C ILE A 237 -3.25 -3.23 -6.31
N GLU A 238 -4.52 -3.03 -5.99
CA GLU A 238 -5.63 -3.43 -6.83
C GLU A 238 -6.30 -2.18 -7.39
N LEU A 239 -6.46 -2.14 -8.71
CA LEU A 239 -7.36 -1.25 -9.42
C LEU A 239 -8.55 -2.10 -9.87
N VAL A 240 -9.77 -1.71 -9.53
CA VAL A 240 -10.97 -2.38 -10.01
C VAL A 240 -12.05 -1.36 -10.38
N ASP A 241 -12.70 -1.60 -11.51
CA ASP A 241 -13.89 -0.86 -11.95
C ASP A 241 -15.09 -1.81 -12.06
N GLU A 242 -15.90 -1.89 -11.01
CA GLU A 242 -17.06 -2.78 -10.96
C GLU A 242 -18.21 -2.27 -11.84
N GLY A 243 -18.18 -0.99 -12.26
CA GLY A 243 -19.19 -0.40 -13.14
C GLY A 243 -18.94 -0.56 -14.64
N ARG A 244 -17.70 -0.88 -15.04
CA ARG A 244 -17.30 -1.08 -16.45
C ARG A 244 -16.55 -2.40 -16.63
N PRO A 245 -17.26 -3.55 -16.63
CA PRO A 245 -16.63 -4.87 -16.75
C PRO A 245 -15.81 -5.07 -18.02
N GLU A 246 -16.14 -4.35 -19.10
CA GLU A 246 -15.48 -4.38 -20.40
C GLU A 246 -14.17 -3.58 -20.48
N LEU A 247 -13.88 -2.74 -19.48
CA LEU A 247 -12.70 -1.90 -19.48
C LEU A 247 -11.45 -2.75 -19.18
N ASP A 248 -10.59 -2.99 -20.16
CA ASP A 248 -9.33 -3.74 -20.00
C ASP A 248 -8.26 -2.95 -19.20
N LEU A 249 -8.44 -2.88 -17.88
CA LEU A 249 -7.53 -2.20 -16.98
C LEU A 249 -6.13 -2.82 -16.98
N HIS A 250 -6.04 -4.15 -17.10
CA HIS A 250 -4.76 -4.84 -17.14
C HIS A 250 -3.96 -4.43 -18.38
N GLY A 251 -4.56 -4.53 -19.56
CA GLY A 251 -3.93 -4.12 -20.82
C GLY A 251 -3.54 -2.65 -20.84
N LEU A 252 -4.42 -1.77 -20.34
CA LEU A 252 -4.15 -0.33 -20.25
C LEU A 252 -2.98 -0.01 -19.30
N ALA A 253 -2.94 -0.63 -18.12
CA ALA A 253 -1.84 -0.44 -17.17
C ALA A 253 -0.51 -0.95 -17.74
N GLN A 254 -0.53 -2.11 -18.42
CA GLN A 254 0.64 -2.69 -19.06
C GLN A 254 1.17 -1.84 -20.22
N ALA A 255 0.28 -1.29 -21.05
CA ALA A 255 0.64 -0.39 -22.15
C ALA A 255 1.33 0.88 -21.62
N ARG A 256 0.86 1.42 -20.49
CA ARG A 256 1.50 2.57 -19.82
C ARG A 256 2.87 2.23 -19.26
N LEU A 257 3.02 1.10 -18.59
CA LEU A 257 4.33 0.64 -18.10
C LEU A 257 5.34 0.49 -19.24
N THR A 258 4.94 -0.15 -20.34
CA THR A 258 5.80 -0.37 -21.51
C THR A 258 6.23 0.94 -22.17
N SER A 259 5.29 1.87 -22.36
CA SER A 259 5.58 3.19 -22.94
C SER A 259 6.57 3.98 -22.10
N ARG A 260 6.45 3.89 -20.77
CA ARG A 260 7.40 4.53 -19.83
C ARG A 260 8.79 3.91 -19.89
N THR A 261 8.88 2.58 -19.90
CA THR A 261 10.18 1.90 -20.01
C THR A 261 10.92 2.30 -21.30
N ARG A 262 10.19 2.43 -22.42
CA ARG A 262 10.75 2.94 -23.68
C ARG A 262 11.24 4.38 -23.56
N GLN A 263 10.43 5.28 -22.99
CA GLN A 263 10.84 6.68 -22.80
C GLN A 263 12.07 6.84 -21.90
N ARG A 264 12.24 5.96 -20.89
CA ARG A 264 13.43 5.95 -20.02
C ARG A 264 14.66 5.36 -20.70
N ALA A 265 14.50 4.42 -21.65
CA ALA A 265 15.62 3.85 -22.40
C ALA A 265 16.16 4.77 -23.50
N THR A 266 15.35 5.72 -23.97
CA THR A 266 15.73 6.70 -25.01
C THR A 266 16.31 8.01 -24.43
N ARG A 267 16.29 8.19 -23.11
CA ARG A 267 16.91 9.33 -22.40
C ARG A 267 18.23 8.92 -21.78
#